data_AF-A0A317YMF9-F1
#
_entry.id   AF-A0A317YMF9-F1
#
_cell.length_a   1.000
_cell.length_b   1.000
_cell.length_c   1.000
_cell.angle_alpha   90.00
_cell.angle_beta   90.00
_cell.angle_gamma   90.00
#
_symmetry.space_group_name_H-M   'P 1'
#
loop_
_entity.id
_entity.type
_entity.pdbx_description
1 polymer ?
#
loop_
_entity_poly.entity_id
_entity_poly.type
_entity_poly.pdbx_seq_one_letter_code
_entity_poly.pdbx_strand_id
1 'polypeptide(L)'
;KTAVKALILDNKVKDIIIAADAGREGELVARLILDKVGNKKPLRRLWISSVTKKAIQQGFKNLKDGRQYNDLYYAALARSEADWIVGINATRALTTKYDA
;
A
#
# COMPACT_ATOMS: atom_id res chain seq x y z
N LYS A 1 -10.76 6.71 -18.05
CA LYS A 1 -9.70 7.14 -17.10
C LYS A 1 -10.24 6.90 -15.68
N THR A 2 -9.52 6.20 -14.80
CA THR A 2 -9.95 6.00 -13.41
C THR A 2 -9.76 7.27 -12.59
N ALA A 3 -10.69 7.58 -11.67
CA ALA A 3 -10.68 8.81 -10.88
C ALA A 3 -9.39 8.97 -10.06
N VAL A 4 -8.95 7.89 -9.40
CA VAL A 4 -7.73 7.87 -8.58
C VAL A 4 -6.48 8.21 -9.41
N LYS A 5 -6.34 7.62 -10.61
CA LYS A 5 -5.22 7.93 -11.52
C LYS A 5 -5.23 9.39 -11.95
N ALA A 6 -6.40 9.94 -12.27
CA ALA A 6 -6.53 11.34 -12.67
C ALA A 6 -6.08 12.30 -11.55
N LEU A 7 -6.49 12.04 -10.31
CA LEU A 7 -6.10 12.84 -9.15
C LEU A 7 -4.60 12.72 -8.82
N ILE A 8 -4.04 11.50 -8.89
CA ILE A 8 -2.60 11.27 -8.65
C ILE A 8 -1.74 12.02 -9.68
N LEU A 9 -2.17 12.10 -10.95
CA LEU A 9 -1.41 12.74 -12.01
C LEU A 9 -1.70 14.24 -12.20
N ASP A 10 -2.67 14.80 -11.49
CA ASP A 10 -3.01 16.23 -11.60
C ASP A 10 -1.85 17.11 -11.10
N ASN A 11 -1.37 18.04 -11.93
CA ASN A 11 -0.29 18.96 -11.59
C ASN A 11 -0.60 19.88 -10.40
N LYS A 12 -1.89 20.08 -10.07
CA LYS A 12 -2.30 20.85 -8.89
C LYS A 12 -2.03 20.12 -7.56
N VAL A 13 -1.93 18.79 -7.60
CA VAL A 13 -1.61 17.99 -6.41
C VAL A 13 -0.10 17.96 -6.22
N LYS A 14 0.37 18.51 -5.10
CA LYS A 14 1.80 18.63 -4.77
C LYS A 14 2.36 17.40 -4.06
N ASP A 15 1.62 16.88 -3.09
CA ASP A 15 2.01 15.70 -2.30
C ASP A 15 0.86 14.71 -2.20
N ILE A 16 1.19 13.47 -1.84
CA ILE A 16 0.21 12.42 -1.55
C ILE A 16 0.37 11.98 -0.09
N ILE A 17 -0.76 11.87 0.60
CA ILE A 17 -0.82 11.35 1.97
C ILE A 17 -1.44 9.97 1.93
N ILE A 18 -0.69 8.95 2.34
CA ILE A 18 -1.21 7.59 2.55
C ILE A 18 -1.97 7.59 3.88
N ALA A 19 -3.28 7.33 3.82
CA ALA A 19 -4.18 7.29 4.98
C ALA A 19 -4.85 5.91 5.14
N ALA A 20 -4.27 4.86 4.57
CA ALA A 20 -4.69 3.48 4.80
C ALA A 20 -4.40 3.02 6.24
N ASP A 21 -4.88 1.84 6.62
CA ASP A 21 -4.69 1.29 7.96
C ASP A 21 -3.21 1.22 8.35
N ALA A 22 -2.93 1.48 9.62
CA ALA A 22 -1.59 1.48 10.19
C ALA A 22 -1.03 0.05 10.33
N GLY A 23 -0.59 -0.53 9.21
CA GLY A 23 -0.04 -1.88 9.15
C GLY A 23 0.58 -2.22 7.80
N ARG A 24 1.13 -3.44 7.69
CA ARG A 24 1.79 -3.97 6.47
C ARG A 24 0.90 -3.90 5.24
N GLU A 25 -0.33 -4.39 5.35
CA GLU A 25 -1.27 -4.41 4.22
C GLU A 25 -1.70 -3.00 3.78
N GLY A 26 -1.84 -2.08 4.73
CA GLY A 26 -2.16 -0.69 4.43
C GLY A 26 -1.06 0.00 3.61
N GLU A 27 0.21 -0.28 3.90
CA GLU A 27 1.33 0.16 3.05
C GLU A 27 1.30 -0.51 1.69
N LEU A 28 1.11 -1.83 1.64
CA LEU A 28 1.15 -2.62 0.42
C LEU A 28 0.10 -2.13 -0.59
N VAL A 29 -1.17 -2.08 -0.18
CA VAL A 29 -2.27 -1.70 -1.08
C VAL A 29 -2.08 -0.28 -1.61
N ALA A 30 -1.76 0.67 -0.73
CA ALA A 30 -1.61 2.07 -1.15
C ALA A 30 -0.45 2.25 -2.12
N ARG A 31 0.70 1.60 -1.85
CA ARG A 31 1.89 1.73 -2.69
C ARG A 31 1.78 1.00 -4.02
N LEU A 32 1.16 -0.18 -4.06
CA LEU A 32 0.88 -0.86 -5.33
C LEU A 32 0.05 0.02 -6.28
N ILE A 33 -0.93 0.76 -5.76
CA ILE A 33 -1.72 1.71 -6.56
C ILE A 33 -0.82 2.85 -7.08
N LEU A 34 0.00 3.43 -6.23
CA LEU A 34 0.90 4.54 -6.58
C LEU A 34 1.97 4.11 -7.61
N ASP A 35 2.56 2.94 -7.43
CA ASP A 35 3.55 2.34 -8.32
C ASP A 35 2.92 2.02 -9.67
N LYS A 36 1.72 1.43 -9.68
CA LYS A 36 0.98 1.15 -10.91
C LYS A 36 0.63 2.41 -11.70
N VAL A 37 0.37 3.52 -11.01
CA VAL A 37 0.09 4.82 -11.65
C VAL A 37 1.37 5.54 -12.06
N GLY A 38 2.52 5.20 -11.47
CA GLY A 38 3.80 5.85 -11.71
C GLY A 38 3.93 7.19 -10.98
N ASN A 39 3.42 7.28 -9.74
CA ASN A 39 3.52 8.49 -8.94
C ASN A 39 5.00 8.88 -8.69
N LYS A 40 5.33 10.15 -8.90
CA LYS A 40 6.65 10.74 -8.57
C LYS A 40 6.59 11.81 -7.48
N LYS A 41 5.39 12.08 -6.95
CA LYS A 41 5.17 13.14 -5.96
C LYS A 41 5.60 12.67 -4.56
N PRO A 42 6.04 13.59 -3.69
CA PRO A 42 6.40 13.27 -2.31
C PRO A 42 5.28 12.53 -1.57
N LEU A 43 5.68 11.52 -0.80
CA LEU A 43 4.78 10.69 -0.01
C LEU A 43 4.87 11.06 1.47
N ARG A 44 3.72 11.26 2.09
CA ARG A 44 3.55 11.39 3.54
C ARG A 44 2.65 10.28 4.05
N ARG A 45 2.77 9.95 5.33
CA ARG A 45 2.02 8.87 5.97
C ARG A 45 1.25 9.36 7.19
N LEU A 46 -0.06 9.13 7.18
CA LEU A 46 -0.95 9.29 8.32
C LEU A 46 -1.03 7.98 9.10
N TRP A 47 -0.27 7.86 10.20
CA TRP A 47 -0.19 6.63 10.98
C TRP A 47 -1.09 6.71 12.22
N ILE A 48 -2.33 6.23 12.11
CA ILE A 48 -3.33 6.24 13.19
C ILE A 48 -4.02 4.88 13.29
N SER A 49 -4.35 4.45 14.51
CA SER A 49 -5.11 3.23 14.79
C SER A 49 -6.56 3.51 15.22
N SER A 50 -6.97 4.78 15.25
CA SER A 50 -8.30 5.23 15.68
C SER A 50 -8.87 6.23 14.69
N VAL A 51 -10.15 6.06 14.34
CA VAL A 51 -10.91 6.94 13.44
C VAL A 51 -11.63 8.09 14.16
N THR A 52 -11.30 8.33 15.43
CA THR A 52 -11.88 9.45 16.18
C THR A 52 -11.37 10.80 15.67
N LYS A 53 -12.20 11.85 15.75
CA LYS A 53 -11.83 13.22 15.33
C LYS A 53 -10.51 13.69 15.96
N LYS A 54 -10.32 13.40 17.25
CA LYS A 54 -9.10 13.76 17.99
C LYS A 54 -7.87 13.03 17.43
N ALA A 55 -7.97 11.73 17.17
CA ALA A 55 -6.87 10.95 16.62
C ALA A 55 -6.49 11.40 15.20
N ILE A 56 -7.49 11.67 14.35
CA ILE A 56 -7.27 12.17 12.98
C ILE A 56 -6.55 13.52 13.03
N GLN A 57 -7.06 14.48 13.81
CA GLN A 57 -6.44 15.81 13.94
C GLN A 57 -5.00 15.72 14.45
N GLN A 58 -4.74 14.87 15.44
CA GLN A 58 -3.39 14.67 15.96
C GLN A 58 -2.48 13.98 14.93
N GLY A 59 -3.00 13.00 14.19
CA GLY A 59 -2.27 12.30 13.13
C GLY A 59 -1.85 13.23 11.99
N PHE A 60 -2.74 14.15 11.57
CA PHE A 60 -2.40 15.14 10.54
C PHE A 60 -1.38 16.18 11.01
N LYS A 61 -1.33 16.50 12.30
CA LYS A 61 -0.26 17.34 12.88
C LYS A 61 1.09 16.62 12.90
N ASN A 62 1.08 15.29 13.01
CA ASN A 62 2.25 14.44 13.18
C ASN A 62 2.50 13.53 11.95
N LEU A 63 2.26 14.04 10.74
CA LEU A 63 2.51 13.29 9.51
C LEU A 63 3.96 12.84 9.44
N LYS A 64 4.15 11.57 9.05
CA LYS A 64 5.46 10.97 8.88
C LYS A 64 5.87 11.03 7.42
N ASP A 65 7.18 11.01 7.18
CA ASP A 65 7.72 10.84 5.84
C ASP A 65 7.42 9.40 5.36
N GLY A 66 6.93 9.25 4.13
CA GLY A 66 6.64 7.94 3.56
C GLY A 66 7.86 7.01 3.54
N ARG A 67 9.08 7.56 3.45
CA ARG A 67 10.32 6.76 3.46
C ARG A 67 10.52 5.96 4.75
N GLN A 68 9.96 6.41 5.88
CA GLN A 68 10.05 5.70 7.16
C GLN A 68 9.34 4.34 7.15
N TYR A 69 8.48 4.09 6.17
CA TYR A 69 7.69 2.85 6.05
C TYR A 69 8.09 2.00 4.84
N ASN A 70 9.22 2.32 4.18
CA ASN A 70 9.69 1.56 3.03
C ASN A 70 9.98 0.09 3.41
N ASP A 71 10.66 -0.15 4.53
CA ASP A 71 10.95 -1.52 4.98
C ASP A 71 9.67 -2.31 5.25
N LEU A 72 8.65 -1.64 5.81
CA LEU A 72 7.34 -2.24 6.06
C LEU A 72 6.63 -2.61 4.76
N TYR A 73 6.72 -1.74 3.75
CA TYR A 73 6.22 -2.01 2.40
C TYR A 73 6.95 -3.18 1.75
N TYR A 74 8.29 -3.18 1.73
CA TYR A 74 9.07 -4.24 1.11
C TYR A 74 8.84 -5.59 1.80
N ALA A 75 8.70 -5.61 3.13
CA ALA A 75 8.33 -6.82 3.85
C ALA A 75 6.94 -7.34 3.46
N ALA A 76 5.96 -6.45 3.28
CA ALA A 76 4.61 -6.83 2.85
C ALA A 76 4.58 -7.33 1.39
N LEU A 77 5.34 -6.68 0.51
CA LEU A 77 5.47 -7.07 -0.90
C LEU A 77 6.13 -8.44 -1.02
N ALA A 78 7.27 -8.66 -0.37
CA ALA A 78 7.97 -9.94 -0.37
C ALA A 78 7.09 -11.08 0.15
N ARG A 79 6.31 -10.83 1.22
CA ARG A 79 5.32 -11.81 1.71
C ARG A 79 4.27 -12.12 0.66
N SER A 80 3.68 -11.09 0.03
CA SER A 80 2.65 -11.28 -1.00
C SER A 80 3.17 -12.07 -2.21
N GLU A 81 4.41 -11.83 -2.62
CA GLU A 81 5.06 -12.55 -3.72
C GLU A 81 5.37 -14.00 -3.32
N ALA A 82 5.91 -14.23 -2.12
CA ALA A 82 6.19 -15.57 -1.60
C ALA A 82 4.92 -16.41 -1.48
N ASP A 83 3.86 -15.86 -0.90
CA ASP A 83 2.56 -16.53 -0.78
C ASP A 83 2.00 -16.90 -2.16
N TRP A 84 2.13 -16.00 -3.14
CA TRP A 84 1.69 -16.28 -4.51
C TRP A 84 2.52 -17.38 -5.18
N ILE A 85 3.85 -17.32 -5.10
CA ILE A 85 4.75 -18.32 -5.70
C ILE A 85 4.51 -19.70 -5.09
N VAL A 86 4.46 -19.81 -3.77
CA VAL A 86 4.24 -21.09 -3.11
C VAL A 86 2.83 -21.61 -3.41
N GLY A 87 1.81 -20.75 -3.26
CA GLY A 87 0.41 -21.12 -3.48
C GLY A 87 0.14 -21.59 -4.91
N ILE A 88 0.52 -20.80 -5.92
CA ILE A 88 0.21 -21.12 -7.31
C ILE A 88 0.89 -22.41 -7.77
N ASN A 89 2.14 -22.63 -7.36
CA ASN A 89 2.90 -23.82 -7.75
C ASN A 89 2.40 -25.06 -7.02
N ALA A 90 2.18 -24.99 -5.71
CA ALA A 90 1.70 -26.11 -4.93
C ALA A 90 0.29 -26.54 -5.36
N THR A 91 -0.65 -25.60 -5.50
CA THR A 91 -2.01 -25.91 -5.95
C THR A 91 -2.01 -26.54 -7.34
N ARG A 92 -1.26 -25.98 -8.30
CA ARG A 92 -1.17 -26.56 -9.65
C ARG A 92 -0.54 -27.94 -9.65
N ALA A 93 0.55 -28.14 -8.90
CA ALA A 93 1.23 -29.43 -8.82
C ALA A 93 0.31 -30.51 -8.23
N LEU A 94 -0.48 -30.18 -7.20
CA LEU A 94 -1.39 -31.12 -6.58
C LEU A 94 -2.58 -31.46 -7.49
N THR A 95 -3.27 -30.45 -8.03
CA THR A 95 -4.43 -30.67 -8.91
C THR A 95 -4.05 -31.41 -10.18
N THR A 96 -2.93 -31.08 -10.83
CA THR A 96 -2.55 -31.72 -12.11
C THR A 96 -1.93 -33.11 -11.96
N LYS A 97 -1.34 -33.43 -10.80
CA LYS A 97 -0.69 -34.73 -10.57
C LYS A 97 -1.61 -35.75 -9.90
N TYR A 98 -2.55 -35.29 -9.08
CA TYR A 98 -3.36 -36.15 -8.23
C TYR A 98 -4.87 -36.04 -8.48
N ASP A 99 -5.31 -35.34 -9.54
CA ASP A 99 -6.74 -35.07 -9.84
C ASP A 99 -7.53 -34.59 -8.60
N ALA A 100 -6.87 -33.76 -7.79
CA ALA A 100 -7.44 -33.13 -6.59
C ALA A 100 -8.20 -31.84 -6.90
#